data_AF-A0A9E0VDL9-F1
#
_entry.id   AF-A0A9E0VDL9-F1
#
_cell.length_a   1.000
_cell.length_b   1.000
_cell.length_c   1.000
_cell.angle_alpha   90.00
_cell.angle_beta   90.00
_cell.angle_gamma   90.00
#
_symmetry.space_group_name_H-M   'P 1'
#
loop_
_entity.id
_entity.type
_entity.pdbx_description
1 polymer ?
#
loop_
_entity_poly.entity_id
_entity_poly.type
_entity_poly.pdbx_seq_one_letter_code
_entity_poly.pdbx_strand_id
1 'polypeptide(L)'
;MTREQIEYLWRDPRNWTYGIYSCPADPRVVVPKKLRGTGWTMNFAHPRAIPVMIGLLVLLFGPPLIVLIGAIIGGGVVGRAYGIKEGAGIGFLIGLVLGGLTFIATIVAVCLISHRMASRTS
;
A
#
# COMPACT_ATOMS: atom_id res chain seq x y z
N MET A 1 10.52 -12.48 -18.64
CA MET A 1 9.76 -12.15 -19.86
C MET A 1 10.41 -10.92 -20.48
N THR A 2 10.80 -10.99 -21.75
CA THR A 2 11.47 -9.88 -22.45
C THR A 2 10.44 -8.83 -22.90
N ARG A 3 10.91 -7.63 -23.29
CA ARG A 3 10.00 -6.58 -23.78
C ARG A 3 9.27 -7.00 -25.06
N GLU A 4 9.93 -7.75 -25.92
CA GLU A 4 9.38 -8.23 -27.19
C GLU A 4 8.23 -9.22 -26.94
N GLN A 5 8.42 -10.14 -25.98
CA GLN A 5 7.37 -11.08 -25.58
C GLN A 5 6.15 -10.33 -25.00
N ILE A 6 6.39 -9.27 -24.23
CA ILE A 6 5.32 -8.45 -23.65
C ILE A 6 4.55 -7.72 -24.74
N GLU A 7 5.25 -7.13 -25.70
CA GLU A 7 4.65 -6.44 -26.83
C GLU A 7 3.81 -7.40 -27.68
N TYR A 8 4.27 -8.64 -27.86
CA TYR A 8 3.50 -9.69 -28.52
C TYR A 8 2.19 -9.99 -27.78
N LEU A 9 2.22 -10.18 -26.46
CA LEU A 9 0.99 -10.39 -25.66
C LEU A 9 0.07 -9.16 -25.71
N TRP A 10 0.65 -7.95 -25.70
CA TRP A 10 -0.10 -6.70 -25.74
C TRP A 10 -0.81 -6.48 -27.08
N ARG A 11 -0.24 -6.97 -28.19
CA ARG A 11 -0.86 -6.86 -29.52
C ARG A 11 -1.94 -7.90 -29.80
N ASP A 12 -2.01 -8.96 -29.00
CA ASP A 12 -3.02 -10.01 -29.19
C ASP A 12 -4.40 -9.52 -28.69
N PRO A 13 -5.40 -9.39 -29.59
CA PRO A 13 -6.73 -8.88 -29.22
C PRO A 13 -7.45 -9.78 -28.21
N ARG A 14 -7.08 -11.05 -28.08
CA ARG A 14 -7.66 -11.97 -27.09
C ARG A 14 -7.31 -11.58 -25.65
N ASN A 15 -6.22 -10.84 -25.47
CA ASN A 15 -5.80 -10.29 -24.18
C ASN A 15 -6.47 -8.94 -23.87
N TRP A 16 -7.46 -8.51 -24.67
CA TRP A 16 -8.23 -7.29 -24.44
C TRP A 16 -9.70 -7.61 -24.27
N THR A 17 -10.30 -7.09 -23.21
CA THR A 17 -11.73 -7.25 -22.94
C THR A 17 -12.29 -5.89 -22.56
N TYR A 18 -13.22 -5.35 -23.35
CA TYR A 18 -13.79 -4.01 -23.18
C TYR A 18 -12.75 -2.87 -23.05
N GLY A 19 -11.64 -2.97 -23.79
CA GLY A 19 -10.56 -1.98 -23.73
C GLY A 19 -9.64 -2.11 -22.51
N ILE A 20 -9.85 -3.13 -21.67
CA ILE A 20 -9.00 -3.48 -20.55
C ILE A 20 -8.07 -4.63 -20.98
N TYR A 21 -6.76 -4.40 -20.88
CA TYR A 21 -5.77 -5.45 -21.09
C TYR A 21 -5.86 -6.46 -19.95
N SER A 22 -6.21 -7.71 -20.25
CA SER A 22 -6.22 -8.85 -19.35
C SER A 22 -5.52 -10.06 -19.96
N CYS A 23 -4.28 -10.30 -19.52
CA CYS A 23 -3.48 -11.43 -19.98
C CYS A 23 -3.00 -12.29 -18.80
N PRO A 24 -3.54 -13.51 -18.62
CA PRO A 24 -3.06 -14.44 -17.59
C PRO A 24 -1.60 -14.88 -17.77
N ALA A 25 -1.08 -14.82 -19.00
CA ALA A 25 0.28 -15.21 -19.34
C ALA A 25 1.33 -14.12 -19.00
N ASP A 26 0.91 -12.90 -18.68
CA ASP A 26 1.82 -11.83 -18.24
C ASP A 26 2.07 -11.96 -16.72
N PRO A 27 3.27 -12.37 -16.27
CA PRO A 27 3.53 -12.64 -14.85
C PRO A 27 3.72 -11.37 -14.01
N ARG A 28 3.68 -10.17 -14.62
CA ARG A 28 4.00 -8.91 -13.95
C ARG A 28 2.81 -8.43 -13.12
N VAL A 29 3.04 -8.25 -11.83
CA VAL A 29 2.08 -7.61 -10.90
C VAL A 29 2.25 -6.09 -10.89
N VAL A 30 3.47 -5.62 -11.13
CA VAL A 30 3.85 -4.20 -11.09
C VAL A 30 4.48 -3.84 -12.44
N VAL A 31 3.99 -2.77 -13.06
CA VAL A 31 4.37 -2.31 -14.40
C VAL A 31 4.92 -0.89 -14.30
N PRO A 32 6.09 -0.59 -14.89
CA PRO A 32 6.60 0.77 -14.90
C PRO A 32 5.70 1.65 -15.78
N LYS A 33 5.42 2.88 -15.35
CA LYS A 33 4.71 3.84 -16.19
C LYS A 33 5.57 4.21 -17.40
N LYS A 34 4.91 4.50 -18.54
CA LYS A 34 5.59 4.84 -19.81
C LYS A 34 6.49 6.07 -19.68
N LEU A 35 6.07 7.06 -18.89
CA LEU A 35 6.88 8.26 -18.64
C LEU A 35 8.00 7.92 -17.65
N ARG A 36 9.25 8.00 -18.11
CA ARG A 36 10.44 7.73 -17.28
C ARG A 36 10.39 8.55 -16.00
N GLY A 37 10.57 7.88 -14.85
CA GLY A 37 10.57 8.51 -13.53
C GLY A 37 9.20 8.69 -12.86
N THR A 38 8.08 8.41 -13.53
CA THR A 38 6.73 8.54 -12.92
C THR A 38 6.30 7.34 -12.06
N GLY A 39 7.23 6.44 -11.78
CA GLY A 39 7.03 5.30 -10.91
C GLY A 39 6.32 4.12 -11.57
N TRP A 40 5.63 3.36 -10.74
CA TRP A 40 5.05 2.07 -11.10
C TRP A 40 3.53 2.10 -10.93
N THR A 41 2.83 1.24 -11.68
CA THR A 41 1.40 0.96 -11.53
C THR A 41 1.20 -0.53 -11.28
N MET A 42 0.12 -0.91 -10.62
CA MET A 42 -0.26 -2.31 -10.54
C MET A 42 -0.93 -2.76 -11.84
N ASN A 43 -0.63 -3.98 -12.25
CA ASN A 43 -1.30 -4.67 -13.33
C ASN A 43 -2.59 -5.33 -12.81
N PHE A 44 -3.71 -4.61 -12.81
CA PHE A 44 -4.99 -5.12 -12.28
C PHE A 44 -5.54 -6.35 -13.01
N ALA A 45 -4.99 -6.68 -14.17
CA ALA A 45 -5.31 -7.93 -14.85
C ALA A 45 -4.68 -9.17 -14.24
N HIS A 46 -3.65 -9.02 -13.40
CA HIS A 46 -3.04 -10.14 -12.73
C HIS A 46 -3.84 -10.49 -11.46
N PRO A 47 -4.25 -11.75 -11.24
CA PRO A 47 -5.08 -12.12 -10.09
C PRO A 47 -4.41 -11.84 -8.73
N ARG A 48 -3.07 -11.83 -8.69
CA ARG A 48 -2.29 -11.42 -7.50
C ARG A 48 -2.21 -9.90 -7.27
N ALA A 49 -2.63 -9.05 -8.21
CA ALA A 49 -2.55 -7.60 -8.02
C ALA A 49 -3.51 -7.10 -6.94
N ILE A 50 -4.72 -7.65 -6.86
CA ILE A 50 -5.71 -7.31 -5.83
C ILE A 50 -5.19 -7.63 -4.42
N PRO A 51 -4.75 -8.86 -4.09
CA PRO A 51 -4.25 -9.15 -2.75
C PRO A 51 -2.96 -8.38 -2.42
N VAL A 52 -2.10 -8.10 -3.41
CA VAL A 52 -0.93 -7.22 -3.19
C VAL A 52 -1.37 -5.79 -2.88
N MET A 53 -2.37 -5.26 -3.57
CA MET A 53 -2.91 -3.92 -3.29
C MET A 53 -3.55 -3.85 -1.90
N ILE A 54 -4.39 -4.83 -1.55
CA ILE A 54 -5.00 -4.91 -0.22
C ILE A 54 -3.92 -5.01 0.85
N GLY A 55 -2.91 -5.85 0.65
CA GLY A 55 -1.77 -5.95 1.56
C GLY A 55 -1.04 -4.62 1.73
N LEU A 56 -0.84 -3.88 0.64
CA LEU A 56 -0.22 -2.55 0.68
C LEU A 56 -1.08 -1.53 1.45
N LEU A 57 -2.40 -1.56 1.23
CA LEU A 57 -3.35 -0.69 1.94
C LEU A 57 -3.40 -1.02 3.43
N VAL A 58 -3.44 -2.30 3.80
CA VAL A 58 -3.41 -2.73 5.20
C VAL A 58 -2.07 -2.36 5.84
N LEU A 59 -0.95 -2.51 5.12
CA LEU A 59 0.35 -2.11 5.63
C LEU A 59 0.43 -0.59 5.87
N LEU A 60 -0.15 0.21 4.98
CA LEU A 60 -0.12 1.67 5.04
C LEU A 60 -1.11 2.25 6.06
N PHE A 61 -2.35 1.75 6.07
CA PHE A 61 -3.45 2.30 6.86
C PHE A 61 -3.79 1.47 8.11
N GLY A 62 -3.38 0.21 8.17
CA GLY A 62 -3.65 -0.67 9.30
C GLY A 62 -3.06 -0.17 10.61
N PRO A 63 -1.75 0.12 10.71
CA PRO A 63 -1.16 0.60 11.96
C PRO A 63 -1.77 1.93 12.46
N PRO A 64 -1.94 2.97 11.61
CA PRO A 64 -2.65 4.19 12.03
C PRO A 64 -4.08 3.93 12.52
N LEU A 65 -4.81 3.03 11.86
CA LEU A 65 -6.18 2.68 12.24
C LEU A 65 -6.24 1.96 13.59
N ILE A 66 -5.31 1.04 13.85
CA ILE A 66 -5.20 0.33 15.14
C ILE A 66 -4.90 1.31 16.28
N VAL A 67 -3.98 2.24 16.05
CA VAL A 67 -3.62 3.28 17.04
C VAL A 67 -4.81 4.18 17.33
N LEU A 68 -5.55 4.61 16.31
CA LEU A 68 -6.75 5.43 16.46
C LEU A 68 -7.84 4.70 17.27
N ILE A 69 -8.11 3.44 16.95
CA ILE A 69 -9.11 2.63 17.67
C ILE A 69 -8.68 2.43 19.13
N GLY A 70 -7.41 2.12 19.37
CA GLY A 70 -6.84 2.00 20.71
C GLY A 70 -6.96 3.29 21.52
N ALA A 71 -6.77 4.45 20.90
CA ALA A 71 -6.93 5.74 21.55
C ALA A 71 -8.40 6.02 21.92
N ILE A 72 -9.35 5.70 21.04
CA ILE A 72 -10.79 5.89 21.29
C ILE A 72 -11.27 4.98 22.44
N ILE A 73 -10.90 3.70 22.40
CA ILE A 73 -11.31 2.71 23.42
C ILE A 73 -10.60 2.99 24.74
N GLY A 74 -9.27 3.17 24.72
CA GLY A 74 -8.47 3.41 25.92
C GLY A 74 -8.85 4.72 26.62
N GLY A 75 -9.06 5.80 25.86
CA GLY A 75 -9.54 7.07 26.41
C GLY A 75 -10.92 6.95 27.07
N GLY A 76 -11.83 6.17 26.47
CA GLY A 76 -13.19 5.97 26.99
C GLY A 76 -13.29 5.08 28.24
N VAL A 77 -12.38 4.12 28.40
CA VAL A 77 -12.33 3.22 29.57
C VAL A 77 -11.61 3.89 30.75
N VAL A 78 -10.45 4.48 30.51
CA VAL A 78 -9.64 5.14 31.55
C VAL A 78 -10.33 6.42 32.04
N GLY A 79 -10.93 7.21 31.15
CA GLY A 79 -11.69 8.41 31.52
C GLY A 79 -12.90 8.12 32.41
N ARG A 80 -13.54 6.95 32.23
CA ARG A 80 -14.66 6.51 33.08
C ARG A 80 -14.22 5.95 34.43
N ALA A 81 -13.16 5.15 34.47
CA ALA A 81 -12.72 4.49 35.70
C ALA A 81 -12.13 5.46 36.75
N TYR A 82 -11.53 6.57 36.31
CA TYR A 82 -10.80 7.48 37.20
C TYR A 82 -11.48 8.85 37.39
N GLY A 83 -12.69 9.06 36.86
CA GLY A 83 -13.44 10.32 37.01
C GLY A 83 -12.72 11.56 36.45
N ILE A 84 -11.73 11.35 35.57
CA ILE A 84 -10.83 12.39 35.07
C ILE A 84 -11.56 13.20 33.99
N LYS A 85 -11.81 14.48 34.28
CA LYS A 85 -12.09 15.50 33.27
C LYS A 85 -10.73 16.01 32.73
N GLU A 86 -10.55 15.96 31.41
CA GLU A 86 -9.42 16.54 30.63
C GLU A 86 -8.01 15.90 30.68
N GLY A 87 -7.81 14.75 31.33
CA GLY A 87 -6.57 13.96 31.21
C GLY A 87 -6.41 13.17 29.90
N ALA A 88 -7.33 13.35 28.96
CA ALA A 88 -7.35 12.69 27.64
C ALA A 88 -6.13 13.03 26.74
N GLY A 89 -5.36 14.06 27.08
CA GLY A 89 -4.27 14.58 26.23
C GLY A 89 -3.04 13.67 26.13
N ILE A 90 -2.62 12.99 27.20
CA ILE A 90 -1.34 12.26 27.22
C ILE A 90 -1.42 10.95 26.42
N GLY A 91 -2.50 10.19 26.57
CA GLY A 91 -2.74 8.99 25.77
C GLY A 91 -2.91 9.30 24.29
N PHE A 92 -3.54 10.44 23.98
CA PHE A 92 -3.66 10.95 22.61
C PHE A 92 -2.30 11.35 22.02
N LEU A 93 -1.46 12.05 22.78
CA LEU A 93 -0.10 12.42 22.35
C LEU A 93 0.78 11.20 22.09
N ILE A 94 0.76 10.21 22.98
CA ILE A 94 1.51 8.95 22.79
C ILE A 94 1.00 8.20 21.55
N GLY A 95 -0.33 8.15 21.36
CA GLY A 95 -0.94 7.59 20.15
C GLY A 95 -0.49 8.31 18.87
N LEU A 96 -0.52 9.64 18.84
CA LEU A 96 -0.05 10.42 17.68
C LEU A 96 1.43 10.19 17.38
N VAL A 97 2.28 10.15 18.42
CA VAL A 97 3.73 9.93 18.24
C VAL A 97 4.00 8.53 17.72
N LEU A 98 3.43 7.49 18.34
CA LEU A 98 3.63 6.11 17.89
C LEU A 98 3.03 5.87 16.50
N GLY A 99 1.83 6.38 16.24
CA GLY A 99 1.19 6.33 14.92
C GLY A 99 2.00 7.03 13.85
N GLY A 100 2.52 8.23 14.13
CA GLY A 100 3.40 9.00 13.24
C GLY A 100 4.72 8.28 12.95
N LEU A 101 5.38 7.70 13.97
CA LEU A 101 6.59 6.91 13.78
C LEU A 101 6.34 5.68 12.91
N THR A 102 5.20 5.01 13.11
CA THR A 102 4.83 3.84 12.29
C THR A 102 4.54 4.26 10.85
N PHE A 103 3.88 5.40 10.64
CA PHE A 103 3.61 5.96 9.32
C PHE A 103 4.91 6.32 8.56
N ILE A 104 5.85 7.00 9.23
CA ILE A 104 7.16 7.35 8.65
C ILE A 104 7.93 6.06 8.29
N ALA A 105 7.98 5.07 9.18
CA ALA A 105 8.65 3.80 8.92
C ALA A 105 8.05 3.08 7.69
N THR A 106 6.73 3.11 7.53
CA THR A 106 6.05 2.50 6.38
C THR A 106 6.35 3.24 5.08
N ILE A 107 6.34 4.58 5.07
CA ILE A 107 6.75 5.37 3.89
C ILE A 107 8.17 5.01 3.47
N VAL A 108 9.10 4.98 4.43
CA VAL A 108 10.50 4.63 4.16
C VAL A 108 10.59 3.21 3.60
N ALA A 109 9.89 2.23 4.17
CA ALA A 109 9.86 0.87 3.66
C ALA A 109 9.35 0.79 2.22
N VAL A 110 8.27 1.49 1.88
CA VAL A 110 7.71 1.54 0.51
C VAL A 110 8.68 2.20 -0.46
N CYS A 111 9.32 3.30 -0.07
CA CYS A 111 10.35 3.97 -0.88
C CYS A 111 11.55 3.03 -1.14
N LEU A 112 12.02 2.32 -0.13
CA LEU A 112 13.13 1.37 -0.25
C LEU A 112 12.77 0.18 -1.15
N ILE A 113 11.56 -0.37 -1.01
CA ILE A 113 11.06 -1.44 -1.88
C ILE A 113 10.99 -0.94 -3.33
N SER A 114 10.49 0.27 -3.56
CA SER A 114 10.38 0.87 -4.90
C SER A 114 11.75 1.11 -5.53
N HIS A 115 12.72 1.61 -4.76
CA HIS A 115 14.10 1.80 -5.22
C HIS A 115 14.80 0.46 -5.52
N ARG A 116 14.59 -0.54 -4.67
CA ARG A 116 15.14 -1.89 -4.85
C ARG A 116 14.55 -2.60 -6.06
N MET A 117 13.26 -2.38 -6.34
CA MET A 117 12.61 -2.89 -7.54
C MET A 117 13.15 -2.21 -8.80
N ALA A 118 13.40 -0.89 -8.76
CA ALA A 118 13.99 -0.16 -9.88
C ALA A 118 15.41 -0.61 -10.24
N SER A 119 16.27 -0.81 -9.24
CA SER A 119 17.66 -1.27 -9.42
C SER A 119 17.81 -2.72 -9.88
N ARG A 120 16.78 -3.57 -9.71
CA ARG A 120 16.79 -4.95 -10.23
C ARG A 120 16.38 -5.07 -11.70
N THR A 121 15.88 -3.98 -12.29
CA THR A 121 15.38 -3.96 -13.68
C THR A 121 16.29 -3.22 -14.66
N SER A 122 17.41 -2.70 -14.18
CA SER A 122 18.53 -2.09 -14.92
C SER A 122 19.71 -3.02 -14.96
#